data_AF-A0A850S9D8-F1
#
_entry.id   AF-A0A850S9D8-F1
#
_cell.length_a   1.000
_cell.length_b   1.000
_cell.length_c   1.000
_cell.angle_alpha   90.00
_cell.angle_beta   90.00
_cell.angle_gamma   90.00
#
_symmetry.space_group_name_H-M   'P 1'
#
loop_
_entity.id
_entity.type
_entity.pdbx_description
1 polymer ?
#
loop_
_entity_poly.entity_id
_entity_poly.type
_entity_poly.pdbx_seq_one_letter_code
_entity_poly.pdbx_strand_id
1 'polypeptide(L)'
;MNRTLVTSALLLISAVTLPGNLFAEQCAGQQATIIGSEKKDRLTGTEGDDVIVGLGGDDKIDGRGGNDLICGGDGDDKIKGGRGNDQLYGGAGNDKIFGGDGDDFLDGGAGNDKLSGEKGNDQLKGGPGKDKLSAGPGDDLLEGGAGVDTLYGEHGDDRLFGNGGDDRLYGWTGNDQLDGGAGNDQLFDRGGDDTMAGGEGDDRCQGLHDFGAQSGEGEWQSDIRPTPESQSWSGCETLFK
;
A
#
# COMPACT_ATOMS: atom_id res chain seq x y z
N MET A 1 -3.40 -46.42 -7.16
CA MET A 1 -2.44 -45.39 -7.63
C MET A 1 -3.24 -44.39 -8.45
N ASN A 2 -3.86 -43.40 -7.80
CA ASN A 2 -4.58 -42.33 -8.48
C ASN A 2 -3.56 -41.33 -9.01
N ARG A 3 -3.25 -41.43 -10.30
CA ARG A 3 -2.58 -40.37 -11.03
C ARG A 3 -3.65 -39.37 -11.41
N THR A 4 -3.77 -38.30 -10.63
CA THR A 4 -4.47 -37.08 -11.06
C THR A 4 -3.68 -36.57 -12.27
N LEU A 5 -4.24 -36.75 -13.46
CA LEU A 5 -3.75 -36.08 -14.65
C LEU A 5 -4.01 -34.58 -14.44
N VAL A 6 -2.95 -33.82 -14.18
CA VAL A 6 -2.92 -32.39 -14.48
C VAL A 6 -2.87 -32.31 -16.01
N THR A 7 -4.02 -32.40 -16.66
CA THR A 7 -4.13 -31.95 -18.04
C THR A 7 -4.03 -30.43 -18.01
N SER A 8 -2.87 -29.89 -18.41
CA SER A 8 -2.70 -28.49 -18.78
C SER A 8 -3.73 -28.14 -19.86
N ALA A 9 -4.88 -27.63 -19.42
CA ALA A 9 -5.80 -26.91 -20.27
C ALA A 9 -5.25 -25.49 -20.37
N LEU A 10 -4.57 -25.23 -21.47
CA LEU A 10 -4.03 -23.92 -21.84
C LEU A 10 -5.22 -22.96 -22.07
N LEU A 11 -5.73 -22.33 -21.02
CA LEU A 11 -6.66 -21.21 -21.15
C LEU A 11 -5.84 -19.92 -21.13
N LEU A 12 -5.72 -19.29 -22.31
CA LEU A 12 -5.42 -17.87 -22.35
C LEU A 12 -6.58 -17.15 -21.65
N ILE A 13 -6.27 -16.22 -20.74
CA ILE A 13 -7.22 -15.21 -20.28
C ILE A 13 -7.54 -14.36 -21.51
N SER A 14 -8.47 -14.87 -22.32
CA SER A 14 -8.93 -14.24 -23.54
C SER A 14 -9.73 -13.06 -23.06
N ALA A 15 -9.17 -11.86 -23.24
CA ALA A 15 -9.70 -10.59 -22.79
C ALA A 15 -11.23 -10.57 -22.83
N VAL A 16 -11.88 -10.94 -21.71
CA VAL A 16 -13.31 -10.72 -21.50
C VAL A 16 -13.37 -9.24 -21.17
N THR A 17 -13.23 -8.44 -22.22
CA THR A 17 -13.37 -6.99 -22.19
C THR A 17 -14.86 -6.72 -22.05
N LEU A 18 -15.37 -6.80 -20.83
CA LEU A 18 -16.50 -5.98 -20.46
C LEU A 18 -15.94 -4.56 -20.33
N PRO A 19 -16.35 -3.61 -21.20
CA PRO A 19 -15.88 -2.24 -21.10
C PRO A 19 -16.29 -1.67 -19.75
N GLY A 20 -15.32 -1.45 -18.86
CA GLY A 20 -15.52 -0.87 -17.53
C GLY A 20 -14.92 -1.64 -16.35
N ASN A 21 -14.39 -2.85 -16.53
CA ASN A 21 -13.73 -3.60 -15.44
C ASN A 21 -12.20 -3.47 -15.52
N LEU A 22 -11.64 -2.65 -14.64
CA LEU A 22 -10.19 -2.46 -14.50
C LEU A 22 -9.48 -3.75 -14.05
N PHE A 23 -10.19 -4.69 -13.41
CA PHE A 23 -9.67 -5.95 -12.88
C PHE A 23 -9.06 -6.90 -13.91
N ALA A 24 -9.57 -6.86 -15.14
CA ALA A 24 -9.13 -7.79 -16.16
C ALA A 24 -7.77 -7.39 -16.74
N GLU A 25 -7.32 -6.13 -16.70
CA GLU A 25 -6.16 -5.72 -17.52
C GLU A 25 -4.79 -6.12 -16.94
N GLN A 26 -4.61 -6.15 -15.62
CA GLN A 26 -3.31 -6.48 -15.00
C GLN A 26 -2.96 -7.98 -15.06
N CYS A 27 -3.95 -8.86 -14.88
CA CYS A 27 -3.78 -10.31 -15.09
C CYS A 27 -4.15 -10.76 -16.51
N ALA A 28 -4.78 -9.93 -17.36
CA ALA A 28 -5.06 -10.32 -18.74
C ALA A 28 -3.80 -10.52 -19.55
N GLY A 29 -3.84 -11.52 -20.43
CA GLY A 29 -2.74 -11.82 -21.34
C GLY A 29 -1.65 -12.68 -20.73
N GLN A 30 -1.64 -12.90 -19.41
CA GLN A 30 -0.78 -13.88 -18.76
C GLN A 30 -1.42 -15.28 -18.78
N GLN A 31 -0.58 -16.31 -18.87
CA GLN A 31 -1.05 -17.70 -18.77
C GLN A 31 -1.16 -18.08 -17.30
N ALA A 32 -2.38 -18.00 -16.75
CA ALA A 32 -2.65 -18.43 -15.39
C ALA A 32 -2.28 -19.90 -15.19
N THR A 33 -1.48 -20.18 -14.16
CA THR A 33 -1.18 -21.54 -13.69
C THR A 33 -2.35 -22.10 -12.87
N ILE A 34 -3.08 -21.24 -12.15
CA ILE A 34 -4.20 -21.59 -11.28
C ILE A 34 -5.34 -20.58 -11.49
N ILE A 35 -6.57 -21.09 -11.68
CA ILE A 35 -7.78 -20.26 -11.86
C ILE A 35 -8.89 -20.79 -10.94
N GLY A 36 -9.51 -19.89 -10.18
CA GLY A 36 -10.70 -20.12 -9.37
C GLY A 36 -12.00 -20.07 -10.19
N SER A 37 -13.06 -19.58 -9.56
CA SER A 37 -14.42 -19.55 -10.08
C SER A 37 -15.15 -18.30 -9.60
N GLU A 38 -16.40 -18.09 -10.02
CA GLU A 38 -17.25 -16.98 -9.55
C GLU A 38 -17.78 -17.19 -8.10
N LYS A 39 -17.10 -18.00 -7.30
CA LYS A 39 -17.48 -18.36 -5.93
C LYS A 39 -16.23 -18.44 -5.08
N LYS A 40 -16.40 -18.27 -3.76
CA LYS A 40 -15.37 -18.55 -2.76
C LYS A 40 -14.58 -19.83 -3.03
N ASP A 41 -13.29 -19.65 -3.21
CA ASP A 41 -12.31 -20.67 -3.51
C ASP A 41 -11.17 -20.69 -2.46
N ARG A 42 -10.35 -21.74 -2.57
CA ARG A 42 -9.09 -21.89 -1.84
C ARG A 42 -8.03 -22.29 -2.84
N LEU A 43 -7.17 -21.35 -3.19
CA LEU A 43 -6.14 -21.50 -4.20
C LEU A 43 -4.77 -21.55 -3.51
N THR A 44 -3.85 -22.33 -4.06
CA THR A 44 -2.50 -22.45 -3.49
C THR A 44 -1.50 -22.74 -4.59
N GLY A 45 -0.49 -21.87 -4.70
CA GLY A 45 0.65 -21.97 -5.60
C GLY A 45 1.64 -23.06 -5.21
N THR A 46 2.81 -22.96 -5.83
CA THR A 46 3.91 -23.92 -5.78
C THR A 46 5.06 -23.36 -4.95
N GLU A 47 6.31 -23.54 -5.35
CA GLU A 47 7.48 -22.91 -4.70
C GLU A 47 8.31 -22.16 -5.77
N GLY A 48 7.72 -21.94 -6.94
CA GLY A 48 8.27 -21.11 -8.00
C GLY A 48 7.14 -20.30 -8.61
N ASP A 49 7.52 -19.40 -9.52
CA ASP A 49 6.66 -18.35 -10.05
C ASP A 49 5.31 -18.87 -10.60
N ASP A 50 4.22 -18.42 -9.97
CA ASP A 50 2.85 -18.76 -10.32
C ASP A 50 2.06 -17.55 -10.84
N VAL A 51 1.02 -17.84 -11.62
CA VAL A 51 0.01 -16.86 -12.02
C VAL A 51 -1.35 -17.36 -11.55
N ILE A 52 -1.91 -16.72 -10.53
CA ILE A 52 -3.12 -17.18 -9.84
C ILE A 52 -4.24 -16.15 -10.01
N VAL A 53 -5.43 -16.60 -10.42
CA VAL A 53 -6.61 -15.75 -10.60
C VAL A 53 -7.80 -16.30 -9.83
N GLY A 54 -8.34 -15.55 -8.86
CA GLY A 54 -9.51 -15.91 -8.06
C GLY A 54 -10.82 -15.86 -8.84
N LEU A 55 -11.02 -14.75 -9.59
CA LEU A 55 -12.23 -14.37 -10.32
C LEU A 55 -13.27 -13.68 -9.44
N GLY A 56 -14.16 -14.43 -8.78
CA GLY A 56 -15.27 -13.84 -8.05
C GLY A 56 -15.59 -14.56 -6.74
N GLY A 57 -16.15 -13.83 -5.78
CA GLY A 57 -16.44 -14.32 -4.44
C GLY A 57 -15.23 -14.32 -3.51
N ASP A 58 -15.48 -14.33 -2.20
CA ASP A 58 -14.43 -14.17 -1.18
C ASP A 58 -13.40 -15.32 -1.17
N ASP A 59 -12.22 -15.10 -1.72
CA ASP A 59 -11.20 -16.12 -1.93
C ASP A 59 -10.14 -16.17 -0.83
N LYS A 60 -9.42 -17.31 -0.81
CA LYS A 60 -8.21 -17.47 -0.02
C LYS A 60 -7.11 -17.99 -0.93
N ILE A 61 -6.12 -17.15 -1.18
CA ILE A 61 -5.04 -17.39 -2.13
C ILE A 61 -3.70 -17.34 -1.38
N ASP A 62 -2.81 -18.27 -1.71
CA ASP A 62 -1.49 -18.45 -1.09
C ASP A 62 -0.48 -18.81 -2.18
N GLY A 63 0.38 -17.86 -2.59
CA GLY A 63 1.40 -18.03 -3.62
C GLY A 63 2.54 -18.95 -3.18
N ARG A 64 2.92 -18.81 -1.90
CA ARG A 64 3.97 -19.52 -1.15
C ARG A 64 5.38 -19.00 -1.44
N GLY A 65 5.92 -19.28 -2.61
CA GLY A 65 7.31 -18.98 -2.91
C GLY A 65 7.53 -18.91 -4.40
N GLY A 66 8.45 -18.07 -4.84
CA GLY A 66 8.56 -17.67 -6.24
C GLY A 66 8.12 -16.21 -6.39
N ASN A 67 8.31 -15.64 -7.58
CA ASN A 67 7.78 -14.32 -7.88
C ASN A 67 6.40 -14.49 -8.50
N ASP A 68 5.36 -14.35 -7.70
CA ASP A 68 3.99 -14.67 -8.07
C ASP A 68 3.23 -13.46 -8.61
N LEU A 69 2.31 -13.71 -9.53
CA LEU A 69 1.29 -12.75 -9.96
C LEU A 69 -0.07 -13.26 -9.50
N ILE A 70 -0.71 -12.55 -8.57
CA ILE A 70 -1.97 -12.97 -7.97
C ILE A 70 -3.03 -11.88 -8.14
N CYS A 71 -4.17 -12.26 -8.71
CA CYS A 71 -5.36 -11.41 -8.76
C CYS A 71 -6.51 -12.08 -8.00
N GLY A 72 -7.07 -11.39 -6.99
CA GLY A 72 -8.26 -11.82 -6.25
C GLY A 72 -9.51 -11.75 -7.12
N GLY A 73 -9.89 -10.53 -7.53
CA GLY A 73 -11.02 -10.28 -8.42
C GLY A 73 -12.16 -9.60 -7.67
N ASP A 74 -13.40 -10.03 -7.88
CA ASP A 74 -14.54 -9.51 -7.14
C ASP A 74 -14.71 -10.29 -5.81
N GLY A 75 -14.99 -9.63 -4.69
CA GLY A 75 -15.25 -10.27 -3.39
C GLY A 75 -14.29 -9.79 -2.30
N ASP A 76 -14.57 -10.16 -1.04
CA ASP A 76 -13.64 -9.84 0.06
C ASP A 76 -12.54 -10.92 0.14
N ASP A 77 -11.40 -10.68 -0.49
CA ASP A 77 -10.34 -11.65 -0.68
C ASP A 77 -9.29 -11.65 0.43
N LYS A 78 -8.64 -12.80 0.59
CA LYS A 78 -7.43 -12.91 1.39
C LYS A 78 -6.30 -13.50 0.56
N ILE A 79 -5.30 -12.67 0.29
CA ILE A 79 -4.16 -12.98 -0.56
C ILE A 79 -2.87 -13.00 0.27
N LYS A 80 -2.00 -13.96 -0.01
CA LYS A 80 -0.63 -14.03 0.50
C LYS A 80 0.31 -14.28 -0.67
N GLY A 81 1.31 -13.43 -0.85
CA GLY A 81 2.40 -13.64 -1.81
C GLY A 81 3.29 -14.77 -1.34
N GLY A 82 4.09 -14.51 -0.29
CA GLY A 82 4.88 -15.52 0.39
C GLY A 82 6.36 -15.16 0.41
N ARG A 83 7.17 -15.77 -0.45
CA ARG A 83 8.59 -15.45 -0.59
C ARG A 83 8.89 -15.15 -2.04
N GLY A 84 9.69 -14.14 -2.31
CA GLY A 84 9.94 -13.67 -3.66
C GLY A 84 9.29 -12.31 -3.84
N ASN A 85 9.51 -11.71 -5.00
CA ASN A 85 8.98 -10.40 -5.31
C ASN A 85 7.65 -10.57 -6.03
N ASP A 86 6.56 -10.38 -5.30
CA ASP A 86 5.21 -10.71 -5.72
C ASP A 86 4.45 -9.48 -6.25
N GLN A 87 3.50 -9.71 -7.15
CA GLN A 87 2.53 -8.72 -7.61
C GLN A 87 1.13 -9.17 -7.23
N LEU A 88 0.52 -8.45 -6.29
CA LEU A 88 -0.72 -8.85 -5.62
C LEU A 88 -1.79 -7.79 -5.84
N TYR A 89 -2.91 -8.20 -6.43
CA TYR A 89 -4.05 -7.34 -6.72
C TYR A 89 -5.29 -7.89 -6.01
N GLY A 90 -5.88 -7.11 -5.11
CA GLY A 90 -7.11 -7.45 -4.37
C GLY A 90 -8.29 -7.47 -5.30
N GLY A 91 -8.71 -6.30 -5.76
CA GLY A 91 -9.74 -6.15 -6.76
C GLY A 91 -10.91 -5.33 -6.25
N ALA A 92 -12.14 -5.81 -6.39
CA ALA A 92 -13.31 -5.15 -5.83
C ALA A 92 -13.72 -5.86 -4.54
N GLY A 93 -13.76 -5.16 -3.43
CA GLY A 93 -14.11 -5.75 -2.15
C GLY A 93 -13.29 -5.16 -1.02
N ASN A 94 -13.40 -5.71 0.18
CA ASN A 94 -12.56 -5.32 1.30
C ASN A 94 -11.51 -6.41 1.51
N ASP A 95 -10.36 -6.21 0.89
CA ASP A 95 -9.33 -7.22 0.73
C ASP A 95 -8.32 -7.20 1.87
N LYS A 96 -7.65 -8.35 2.03
CA LYS A 96 -6.53 -8.51 2.95
C LYS A 96 -5.36 -9.11 2.20
N ILE A 97 -4.35 -8.29 1.96
CA ILE A 97 -3.18 -8.65 1.16
C ILE A 97 -1.93 -8.61 2.05
N PHE A 98 -1.14 -9.66 1.96
CA PHE A 98 0.14 -9.80 2.67
C PHE A 98 1.21 -10.13 1.62
N GLY A 99 2.23 -9.28 1.47
CA GLY A 99 3.35 -9.45 0.55
C GLY A 99 4.20 -10.64 0.96
N GLY A 100 4.97 -10.48 2.03
CA GLY A 100 5.76 -11.56 2.62
C GLY A 100 7.23 -11.20 2.69
N ASP A 101 8.11 -12.10 2.25
CA ASP A 101 9.54 -11.82 2.12
C ASP A 101 9.85 -11.45 0.65
N GLY A 102 10.31 -10.23 0.38
CA GLY A 102 10.69 -9.80 -0.97
C GLY A 102 10.32 -8.34 -1.21
N ASP A 103 10.70 -7.81 -2.36
CA ASP A 103 10.24 -6.47 -2.76
C ASP A 103 8.92 -6.62 -3.51
N ASP A 104 7.81 -6.38 -2.81
CA ASP A 104 6.46 -6.70 -3.29
C ASP A 104 5.70 -5.48 -3.82
N PHE A 105 4.76 -5.74 -4.72
CA PHE A 105 3.77 -4.77 -5.17
C PHE A 105 2.38 -5.22 -4.75
N LEU A 106 1.67 -4.40 -3.99
CA LEU A 106 0.33 -4.64 -3.48
C LEU A 106 -0.63 -3.53 -3.92
N ASP A 107 -1.75 -3.91 -4.54
CA ASP A 107 -2.83 -3.01 -4.92
C ASP A 107 -4.16 -3.55 -4.36
N GLY A 108 -4.78 -2.80 -3.45
CA GLY A 108 -6.07 -3.14 -2.83
C GLY A 108 -7.21 -3.10 -3.85
N GLY A 109 -7.20 -2.07 -4.70
CA GLY A 109 -8.27 -1.84 -5.65
C GLY A 109 -9.39 -1.02 -5.01
N ALA A 110 -10.64 -1.47 -5.15
CA ALA A 110 -11.80 -0.72 -4.70
C ALA A 110 -12.42 -1.34 -3.45
N GLY A 111 -12.51 -0.56 -2.38
CA GLY A 111 -13.14 -0.95 -1.12
C GLY A 111 -12.27 -0.57 0.06
N ASN A 112 -12.48 -1.17 1.22
CA ASN A 112 -11.73 -0.82 2.43
C ASN A 112 -10.70 -1.91 2.73
N ASP A 113 -9.49 -1.69 2.26
CA ASP A 113 -8.49 -2.72 2.15
C ASP A 113 -7.49 -2.71 3.30
N LYS A 114 -6.83 -3.85 3.50
CA LYS A 114 -5.74 -4.01 4.46
C LYS A 114 -4.54 -4.64 3.77
N LEU A 115 -3.50 -3.84 3.61
CA LEU A 115 -2.27 -4.23 2.94
C LEU A 115 -1.14 -4.28 3.97
N SER A 116 -0.28 -5.30 3.84
CA SER A 116 0.93 -5.48 4.63
C SER A 116 2.06 -5.90 3.70
N GLY A 117 3.08 -5.08 3.53
CA GLY A 117 4.28 -5.42 2.73
C GLY A 117 5.06 -6.56 3.38
N GLU A 118 5.26 -6.46 4.69
CA GLU A 118 6.09 -7.35 5.50
C GLU A 118 7.58 -7.06 5.33
N LYS A 119 8.41 -7.90 4.70
CA LYS A 119 9.86 -7.63 4.60
C LYS A 119 10.29 -7.33 3.19
N GLY A 120 11.03 -6.24 3.01
CA GLY A 120 11.63 -5.87 1.74
C GLY A 120 11.19 -4.46 1.37
N ASN A 121 11.59 -3.97 0.21
CA ASN A 121 11.24 -2.63 -0.23
C ASN A 121 9.95 -2.69 -1.06
N ASP A 122 8.84 -2.43 -0.43
CA ASP A 122 7.50 -2.69 -0.92
C ASP A 122 6.82 -1.45 -1.51
N GLN A 123 5.86 -1.69 -2.40
CA GLN A 123 4.97 -0.68 -2.96
C GLN A 123 3.52 -1.05 -2.66
N LEU A 124 2.84 -0.24 -1.86
CA LEU A 124 1.46 -0.48 -1.43
C LEU A 124 0.54 0.62 -1.96
N LYS A 125 -0.59 0.23 -2.57
CA LYS A 125 -1.65 1.13 -3.03
C LYS A 125 -2.99 0.71 -2.45
N GLY A 126 -3.63 1.59 -1.67
CA GLY A 126 -4.97 1.36 -1.15
C GLY A 126 -6.01 1.41 -2.26
N GLY A 127 -6.11 2.57 -2.90
CA GLY A 127 -7.08 2.83 -3.96
C GLY A 127 -8.24 3.68 -3.43
N PRO A 128 -9.44 3.59 -4.01
CA PRO A 128 -10.62 4.22 -3.42
C PRO A 128 -11.18 3.43 -2.24
N GLY A 129 -11.31 4.08 -1.10
CA GLY A 129 -12.04 3.61 0.07
C GLY A 129 -11.40 4.06 1.37
N LYS A 130 -11.46 3.23 2.40
CA LYS A 130 -10.81 3.53 3.68
C LYS A 130 -9.82 2.40 3.97
N ASP A 131 -8.57 2.69 3.67
CA ASP A 131 -7.55 1.68 3.60
C ASP A 131 -6.61 1.74 4.79
N LYS A 132 -6.00 0.59 5.08
CA LYS A 132 -4.95 0.48 6.08
C LYS A 132 -3.73 -0.21 5.48
N LEU A 133 -2.64 0.53 5.37
CA LEU A 133 -1.38 0.07 4.78
C LEU A 133 -0.30 0.02 5.89
N SER A 134 0.34 -1.13 6.05
CA SER A 134 1.58 -1.32 6.83
C SER A 134 2.68 -1.73 5.87
N ALA A 135 3.78 -0.99 5.83
CA ALA A 135 4.92 -1.33 5.00
C ALA A 135 5.72 -2.47 5.65
N GLY A 136 6.35 -2.18 6.78
CA GLY A 136 7.18 -3.14 7.52
C GLY A 136 8.64 -2.67 7.54
N PRO A 137 9.62 -3.57 7.65
CA PRO A 137 11.01 -3.22 7.38
C PRO A 137 11.33 -3.13 5.89
N GLY A 138 11.85 -1.99 5.46
CA GLY A 138 12.19 -1.70 4.08
C GLY A 138 12.24 -0.21 3.82
N ASP A 139 12.77 0.21 2.68
CA ASP A 139 12.54 1.57 2.17
C ASP A 139 11.31 1.53 1.27
N ASP A 140 10.15 1.90 1.80
CA ASP A 140 8.85 1.58 1.21
C ASP A 140 8.16 2.77 0.54
N LEU A 141 7.16 2.47 -0.31
CA LEU A 141 6.26 3.45 -0.91
C LEU A 141 4.81 3.10 -0.64
N LEU A 142 4.09 4.00 0.02
CA LEU A 142 2.68 3.83 0.35
C LEU A 142 1.86 4.96 -0.29
N GLU A 143 0.81 4.58 -1.02
CA GLU A 143 -0.20 5.48 -1.57
C GLU A 143 -1.57 5.07 -0.99
N GLY A 144 -2.19 5.94 -0.18
CA GLY A 144 -3.54 5.71 0.37
C GLY A 144 -4.57 5.68 -0.74
N GLY A 145 -4.72 6.82 -1.43
CA GLY A 145 -5.56 6.93 -2.60
C GLY A 145 -6.70 7.89 -2.33
N ALA A 146 -7.94 7.46 -2.51
CA ALA A 146 -9.08 8.32 -2.24
C ALA A 146 -9.87 7.79 -1.05
N GLY A 147 -10.07 8.62 -0.03
CA GLY A 147 -10.94 8.35 1.11
C GLY A 147 -10.21 8.63 2.43
N VAL A 148 -10.38 7.82 3.46
CA VAL A 148 -9.84 8.15 4.79
C VAL A 148 -8.93 7.03 5.25
N ASP A 149 -7.65 7.21 4.97
CA ASP A 149 -6.67 6.14 5.00
C ASP A 149 -5.81 6.21 6.26
N THR A 150 -5.07 5.13 6.49
CA THR A 150 -4.09 5.05 7.57
C THR A 150 -2.86 4.29 7.10
N LEU A 151 -1.75 5.01 7.01
CA LEU A 151 -0.48 4.53 6.46
C LEU A 151 0.56 4.45 7.59
N TYR A 152 1.28 3.33 7.64
CA TYR A 152 2.40 3.10 8.55
C TYR A 152 3.63 2.70 7.74
N GLY A 153 4.66 3.54 7.73
CA GLY A 153 5.98 3.23 7.14
C GLY A 153 6.69 2.16 7.95
N GLU A 154 6.78 2.39 9.27
CA GLU A 154 7.43 1.49 10.25
C GLU A 154 8.95 1.63 10.29
N HIS A 155 9.71 0.86 9.51
CA HIS A 155 11.18 0.83 9.62
C HIS A 155 11.85 1.00 8.27
N GLY A 156 12.58 2.10 8.09
CA GLY A 156 13.38 2.37 6.90
C GLY A 156 13.06 3.75 6.36
N ASP A 157 13.66 4.15 5.25
CA ASP A 157 13.46 5.51 4.71
C ASP A 157 12.25 5.51 3.78
N ASP A 158 11.07 5.80 4.33
CA ASP A 158 9.79 5.56 3.67
C ASP A 158 9.21 6.78 2.96
N ARG A 159 8.34 6.55 1.98
CA ARG A 159 7.55 7.59 1.30
C ARG A 159 6.06 7.29 1.42
N LEU A 160 5.33 8.15 2.13
CA LEU A 160 3.91 8.00 2.42
C LEU A 160 3.12 9.15 1.77
N PHE A 161 2.13 8.79 0.96
CA PHE A 161 1.22 9.72 0.29
C PHE A 161 -0.22 9.39 0.69
N GLY A 162 -0.89 10.27 1.45
CA GLY A 162 -2.33 10.14 1.75
C GLY A 162 -3.18 10.27 0.48
N ASN A 163 -2.81 11.26 -0.33
CA ASN A 163 -3.48 11.67 -1.57
C ASN A 163 -4.78 12.43 -1.31
N GLY A 164 -5.94 11.78 -1.17
CA GLY A 164 -7.21 12.48 -1.07
C GLY A 164 -8.07 12.00 0.08
N GLY A 165 -8.48 12.92 0.93
CA GLY A 165 -9.36 12.78 2.09
C GLY A 165 -8.60 12.97 3.40
N ASP A 166 -9.26 12.75 4.55
CA ASP A 166 -8.69 13.11 5.86
C ASP A 166 -7.85 11.97 6.44
N ASP A 167 -6.55 11.95 6.15
CA ASP A 167 -5.67 10.80 6.33
C ASP A 167 -4.87 10.80 7.64
N ARG A 168 -4.29 9.64 7.95
CA ARG A 168 -3.30 9.48 9.04
C ARG A 168 -2.05 8.81 8.53
N LEU A 169 -0.92 9.51 8.60
CA LEU A 169 0.37 9.00 8.16
C LEU A 169 1.29 8.88 9.37
N TYR A 170 1.97 7.75 9.47
CA TYR A 170 2.93 7.43 10.52
C TYR A 170 4.25 6.96 9.87
N GLY A 171 5.28 7.81 9.84
CA GLY A 171 6.61 7.44 9.31
C GLY A 171 7.28 6.40 10.21
N TRP A 172 7.47 6.80 11.47
CA TRP A 172 8.04 6.04 12.59
C TRP A 172 9.55 6.18 12.69
N THR A 173 10.33 5.32 12.05
CA THR A 173 11.79 5.33 12.19
C THR A 173 12.44 5.23 10.83
N GLY A 174 13.43 6.08 10.59
CA GLY A 174 14.08 6.22 9.29
C GLY A 174 14.01 7.68 8.87
N ASN A 175 14.46 8.02 7.67
CA ASN A 175 14.32 9.38 7.14
C ASN A 175 13.14 9.41 6.17
N ASP A 176 11.98 9.77 6.69
CA ASP A 176 10.72 9.58 6.00
C ASP A 176 10.27 10.83 5.24
N GLN A 177 9.50 10.61 4.18
CA GLN A 177 8.77 11.66 3.45
C GLN A 177 7.28 11.39 3.56
N LEU A 178 6.55 12.29 4.22
CA LEU A 178 5.10 12.20 4.39
C LEU A 178 4.43 13.37 3.66
N ASP A 179 3.45 13.08 2.83
CA ASP A 179 2.58 14.04 2.16
C ASP A 179 1.12 13.67 2.39
N GLY A 180 0.38 14.51 3.11
CA GLY A 180 -1.05 14.31 3.37
C GLY A 180 -1.88 14.38 2.10
N GLY A 181 -1.56 15.31 1.20
CA GLY A 181 -2.33 15.55 -0.01
C GLY A 181 -3.50 16.51 0.25
N ALA A 182 -4.71 16.14 -0.13
CA ALA A 182 -5.89 17.00 0.03
C ALA A 182 -6.78 16.48 1.15
N GLY A 183 -7.15 17.30 2.11
CA GLY A 183 -7.92 16.87 3.28
C GLY A 183 -7.39 17.54 4.55
N ASN A 184 -7.91 17.12 5.69
CA ASN A 184 -7.38 17.58 6.98
C ASN A 184 -6.59 16.46 7.63
N ASP A 185 -5.30 16.45 7.36
CA ASP A 185 -4.47 15.29 7.61
C ASP A 185 -3.80 15.30 8.97
N GLN A 186 -3.40 14.12 9.42
CA GLN A 186 -2.59 13.95 10.63
C GLN A 186 -1.32 13.18 10.31
N LEU A 187 -0.19 13.89 10.32
CA LEU A 187 1.12 13.34 10.06
C LEU A 187 1.88 13.23 11.38
N PHE A 188 2.36 12.02 11.67
CA PHE A 188 3.12 11.73 12.87
C PHE A 188 4.42 11.06 12.51
N ASP A 189 5.51 11.55 13.10
CA ASP A 189 6.80 10.91 12.97
C ASP A 189 7.56 10.79 14.30
N ARG A 190 8.38 9.74 14.42
CA ARG A 190 9.16 9.40 15.62
C ARG A 190 10.64 9.11 15.36
N GLY A 191 11.29 9.92 14.53
CA GLY A 191 12.72 10.14 14.54
C GLY A 191 13.40 9.72 13.25
N GLY A 192 14.40 10.52 12.88
CA GLY A 192 14.83 10.59 11.50
C GLY A 192 15.18 12.03 11.16
N ASP A 193 15.74 12.24 9.98
CA ASP A 193 15.75 13.53 9.31
C ASP A 193 14.59 13.58 8.29
N ASP A 194 13.38 13.82 8.78
CA ASP A 194 12.13 13.64 8.03
C ASP A 194 11.63 14.89 7.32
N THR A 195 10.80 14.70 6.29
CA THR A 195 10.04 15.76 5.63
C THR A 195 8.55 15.48 5.74
N MET A 196 7.79 16.47 6.18
CA MET A 196 6.32 16.41 6.25
C MET A 196 5.70 17.58 5.50
N ALA A 197 4.73 17.29 4.65
CA ALA A 197 3.86 18.24 3.97
C ALA A 197 2.40 17.86 4.27
N GLY A 198 1.63 18.81 4.79
CA GLY A 198 0.19 18.59 5.04
C GLY A 198 -0.60 18.58 3.73
N GLY A 199 -0.32 19.56 2.86
CA GLY A 199 -0.98 19.71 1.58
C GLY A 199 -2.17 20.70 1.64
N GLU A 200 -3.26 20.39 0.94
CA GLU A 200 -4.47 21.22 0.92
C GLU A 200 -5.39 20.90 2.10
N GLY A 201 -5.50 21.81 3.08
CA GLY A 201 -6.51 21.75 4.13
C GLY A 201 -5.99 22.16 5.50
N ASP A 202 -6.71 21.80 6.57
CA ASP A 202 -6.33 22.13 7.95
C ASP A 202 -5.56 20.96 8.60
N ASP A 203 -4.27 20.86 8.31
CA ASP A 203 -3.44 19.71 8.70
C ASP A 203 -2.80 19.84 10.09
N ARG A 204 -2.42 18.68 10.63
CA ARG A 204 -1.66 18.55 11.88
C ARG A 204 -0.44 17.68 11.67
N CYS A 205 0.73 18.23 11.97
CA CYS A 205 2.00 17.51 11.94
C CYS A 205 2.64 17.44 13.32
N GLN A 206 3.18 16.28 13.68
CA GLN A 206 3.90 16.06 14.93
C GLN A 206 5.15 15.20 14.67
N GLY A 207 6.34 15.81 14.75
CA GLY A 207 7.63 15.12 14.74
C GLY A 207 8.34 15.18 16.09
N LEU A 208 9.30 14.28 16.32
CA LEU A 208 10.13 14.21 17.53
C LEU A 208 11.60 14.59 17.27
N HIS A 209 11.95 15.54 16.42
CA HIS A 209 13.29 16.17 16.47
C HIS A 209 13.35 17.56 15.81
N ASP A 210 14.38 18.33 16.19
CA ASP A 210 14.56 19.79 16.07
C ASP A 210 14.20 20.36 14.69
N PHE A 211 13.23 21.28 14.64
CA PHE A 211 12.98 22.10 13.45
C PHE A 211 14.25 22.87 13.10
N GLY A 212 15.01 22.35 12.14
CA GLY A 212 15.99 23.13 11.41
C GLY A 212 15.26 24.17 10.56
N ALA A 213 14.81 25.26 11.20
CA ALA A 213 14.25 26.42 10.53
C ALA A 213 15.33 27.05 9.65
N GLN A 214 15.48 26.55 8.42
CA GLN A 214 16.23 27.28 7.40
C GLN A 214 15.34 28.41 6.91
N SER A 215 15.59 29.59 7.47
CA SER A 215 15.08 30.89 7.05
C SER A 215 15.23 31.06 5.53
N GLY A 216 14.13 30.83 4.80
CA GLY A 216 13.89 31.42 3.49
C GLY A 216 13.34 32.83 3.68
N GLU A 217 13.92 33.80 2.99
CA GLU A 217 13.82 35.22 3.31
C GLU A 217 12.39 35.78 3.35
N GLY A 218 12.04 36.36 4.50
CA GLY A 218 10.85 37.15 4.74
C GLY A 218 10.81 37.57 6.21
N GLU A 219 11.21 38.80 6.50
CA GLU A 219 11.25 39.38 7.85
C GLU A 219 9.96 39.11 8.65
N TRP A 220 10.05 38.72 9.94
CA TRP A 220 9.64 39.53 11.10
C TRP A 220 10.10 38.90 12.45
N GLN A 221 11.01 39.63 13.10
CA GLN A 221 11.17 39.89 14.53
C GLN A 221 11.34 38.77 15.59
N SER A 222 12.60 38.62 15.98
CA SER A 222 13.16 38.70 17.35
C SER A 222 12.33 38.23 18.55
N ASP A 223 12.92 37.22 19.20
CA ASP A 223 12.96 37.01 20.67
C ASP A 223 11.89 36.10 21.26
N ILE A 224 12.11 34.78 21.21
CA ILE A 224 11.56 33.84 22.21
C ILE A 224 12.61 32.76 22.52
N ARG A 225 13.10 32.76 23.77
CA ARG A 225 13.88 31.67 24.38
C ARG A 225 12.97 30.45 24.62
N PRO A 226 13.49 29.21 24.56
CA PRO A 226 12.67 28.01 24.56
C PRO A 226 12.13 27.69 25.95
N THR A 227 10.85 27.30 26.03
CA THR A 227 10.29 26.54 27.15
C THR A 227 9.81 25.16 26.67
N PRO A 228 9.87 24.13 27.51
CA PRO A 228 9.69 22.74 27.10
C PRO A 228 8.21 22.39 27.05
N GLU A 229 7.58 22.50 25.89
CA GLU A 229 6.23 21.99 25.66
C GLU A 229 6.09 21.63 24.18
N SER A 230 5.58 20.43 23.93
CA SER A 230 5.29 19.85 22.61
C SER A 230 4.53 20.86 21.75
N GLN A 231 5.20 21.39 20.74
CA GLN A 231 4.67 22.41 19.87
C GLN A 231 3.83 21.75 18.77
N SER A 232 2.51 21.73 18.97
CA SER A 232 1.54 21.58 17.88
C SER A 232 1.40 22.92 17.18
N TRP A 233 1.73 22.99 15.90
CA TRP A 233 1.40 24.16 15.09
C TRP A 233 0.66 23.72 13.83
N SER A 234 -0.49 24.35 13.62
CA SER A 234 -1.25 24.37 12.37
C SER A 234 -0.38 24.86 11.22
N GLY A 235 -0.53 24.24 10.05
CA GLY A 235 0.16 24.65 8.82
C GLY A 235 1.49 23.93 8.67
N CYS A 236 1.44 22.76 8.07
CA CYS A 236 2.61 21.93 7.79
C CYS A 236 3.25 22.38 6.48
N GLU A 237 4.08 23.43 6.52
CA GLU A 237 4.95 23.79 5.40
C GLU A 237 6.38 23.34 5.73
N THR A 238 6.95 22.41 4.95
CA THR A 238 8.41 22.38 4.81
C THR A 238 8.86 22.20 3.35
N LEU A 239 9.49 23.28 2.88
CA LEU A 239 10.16 23.55 1.61
C LEU A 239 10.76 22.36 0.84
N PHE A 240 10.20 22.09 -0.35
CA PHE A 240 10.98 21.55 -1.45
C PHE A 240 12.00 22.60 -1.91
N LYS A 241 13.30 22.32 -1.77
CA LYS A 241 14.37 23.01 -2.50
C LYS A 241 15.20 22.02 -3.29
#